data_AF-A0A1F2U8M3-F1
#
_entry.id   AF-A0A1F2U8M3-F1
#
_cell.length_a   1.000
_cell.length_b   1.000
_cell.length_c   1.000
_cell.angle_alpha   90.00
_cell.angle_beta   90.00
_cell.angle_gamma   90.00
#
_symmetry.space_group_name_H-M   'P 1'
#
loop_
_entity.id
_entity.type
_entity.pdbx_description
1 polymer ?
#
loop_
_entity_poly.entity_id
_entity_poly.type
_entity_poly.pdbx_seq_one_letter_code
_entity_poly.pdbx_strand_id
1 'polypeptide(L)'
;MKQFLAAAGSGVQASLGATRIAIPTTPIRTTDFSSDGPSTDFGIKPDLVAPGTTIYSAAQRNFPSGEQYDPSGFDFSSGTSFSAPLVAGAAALVKQAAPDFTPAQIKSALVNTAVRVVADSLGATPRVLAQGNGLLDVAAALHTPATVSPVSLSFGARAPGTLLSSTPNLVVTNAGSGSDSFSVSVTPLLGAGRVSLTASPASFALAAGASTTLTVSATSSGPLNETIEGYLSIRSENTRRTITVPYWGTFLLPTVNPGGVLNAASFALGPSTVAAGSLVSVFGTQLANETGGAATLPLPKSLGGVRVTMGGVAAPFLFASPSQINAQVPLELSGQTSATLIVRLNGVASSPVSVPLSPAAPGIFTATQNGRGRGAIVHASDFSAVTAEKPARAGEILAVYATGLGPTSPLAATGASASTTALAVTRTTPSATIGGIPAPVRFSGLAPSFVGLYQVNIEVPPGVSSGEQTLLLTSSGVASNPVTVAVAP
;
A
#
# COMPACT_ATOMS: atom_id res chain seq x y z
N MET A 1 -3.65 29.81 -39.61
CA MET A 1 -3.59 31.00 -38.71
C MET A 1 -2.41 31.93 -39.02
N LYS A 2 -1.13 31.51 -38.90
CA LYS A 2 0.02 32.40 -39.20
C LYS A 2 0.03 32.99 -40.62
N GLN A 3 -0.24 32.18 -41.65
CA GLN A 3 -0.37 32.67 -43.04
C GLN A 3 -1.58 33.59 -43.24
N PHE A 4 -2.69 33.34 -42.55
CA PHE A 4 -3.90 34.17 -42.60
C PHE A 4 -3.66 35.54 -41.95
N LEU A 5 -3.01 35.58 -40.78
CA LEU A 5 -2.65 36.81 -40.08
C LEU A 5 -1.57 37.61 -40.83
N ALA A 6 -0.60 36.93 -41.46
CA ALA A 6 0.42 37.58 -42.29
C ALA A 6 -0.16 38.21 -43.55
N ALA A 7 -1.20 37.61 -44.15
CA ALA A 7 -1.85 38.13 -45.35
C ALA A 7 -2.80 39.31 -45.08
N ALA A 8 -3.35 39.41 -43.88
CA ALA A 8 -4.45 40.35 -43.58
C ALA A 8 -4.01 41.67 -42.90
N GLY A 9 -2.71 41.86 -42.65
CA GLY A 9 -2.15 43.11 -42.11
C GLY A 9 -2.60 43.44 -40.68
N SER A 10 -2.44 44.70 -40.25
CA SER A 10 -2.82 45.18 -38.90
C SER A 10 -4.33 45.35 -38.67
N GLY A 11 -5.16 44.99 -39.66
CA GLY A 11 -6.62 45.20 -39.65
C GLY A 11 -7.46 44.00 -39.23
N VAL A 12 -6.85 42.87 -38.83
CA VAL A 12 -7.61 41.68 -38.43
C VAL A 12 -8.24 41.87 -37.06
N GLN A 13 -9.54 42.21 -37.04
CA GLN A 13 -10.35 42.08 -35.84
C GLN A 13 -10.99 40.69 -35.81
N ALA A 14 -10.68 39.93 -34.76
CA ALA A 14 -11.42 38.73 -34.41
C ALA A 14 -12.40 39.08 -33.30
N SER A 15 -13.70 39.06 -33.60
CA SER A 15 -14.74 39.11 -32.56
C SER A 15 -15.01 37.69 -32.07
N LEU A 16 -14.81 37.45 -30.78
CA LEU A 16 -15.41 36.28 -30.14
C LEU A 16 -16.88 36.63 -29.98
N GLY A 17 -17.74 36.08 -30.85
CA GLY A 17 -19.19 36.33 -30.89
C GLY A 17 -19.97 35.84 -29.65
N ALA A 18 -19.31 35.67 -28.51
CA ALA A 18 -19.92 35.34 -27.23
C ALA A 18 -19.98 36.60 -26.37
N THR A 19 -21.19 36.98 -25.96
CA THR A 19 -21.40 37.93 -24.86
C THR A 19 -20.72 37.35 -23.62
N ARG A 20 -19.57 37.90 -23.23
CA ARG A 20 -18.81 37.40 -22.08
C ARG A 20 -19.49 37.83 -20.79
N ILE A 21 -20.23 36.92 -20.16
CA ILE A 21 -20.58 37.06 -18.76
C ILE A 21 -19.46 36.39 -17.97
N ALA A 22 -18.62 37.18 -17.31
CA ALA A 22 -17.70 36.65 -16.32
C ALA A 22 -18.55 36.13 -15.16
N ILE A 23 -18.66 34.80 -15.03
CA ILE A 23 -19.25 34.18 -13.85
C ILE A 23 -18.14 34.08 -12.82
N PRO A 24 -18.22 34.78 -11.68
CA PRO A 24 -17.27 34.61 -10.59
C PRO A 24 -17.40 33.16 -10.09
N THR A 25 -16.36 32.36 -10.30
CA THR A 25 -16.26 31.03 -9.70
C THR A 25 -15.34 31.10 -8.49
N THR A 26 -15.76 30.53 -7.37
CA THR A 26 -14.92 30.34 -6.18
C THR A 26 -14.97 28.86 -5.80
N PRO A 27 -13.87 28.13 -5.52
CA PRO A 27 -12.44 28.48 -5.58
C PRO A 27 -11.62 27.60 -6.54
N ILE A 28 -10.32 27.96 -6.67
CA ILE A 28 -9.22 27.13 -7.15
C ILE A 28 -9.23 25.81 -6.37
N ARG A 29 -9.87 24.78 -6.95
CA ARG A 29 -10.00 23.44 -6.36
C ARG A 29 -9.48 22.37 -7.29
N THR A 30 -8.88 21.32 -6.71
CA THR A 30 -8.67 20.07 -7.42
C THR A 30 -9.99 19.31 -7.54
N THR A 31 -10.18 18.57 -8.63
CA THR A 31 -11.36 17.74 -8.87
C THR A 31 -11.14 16.33 -8.34
N ASP A 32 -12.24 15.63 -8.04
CA ASP A 32 -12.25 14.24 -7.58
C ASP A 32 -11.79 13.23 -8.63
N PHE A 33 -12.05 13.52 -9.92
CA PHE A 33 -11.60 12.68 -11.03
C PHE A 33 -10.14 12.89 -11.43
N SER A 34 -9.47 13.94 -10.91
CA SER A 34 -8.06 14.18 -11.24
C SER A 34 -7.21 13.07 -10.62
N SER A 35 -6.32 12.47 -11.41
CA SER A 35 -5.44 11.43 -10.90
C SER A 35 -4.39 12.05 -9.98
N ASP A 36 -4.28 11.47 -8.78
CA ASP A 36 -3.22 11.79 -7.83
C ASP A 36 -1.97 10.95 -8.11
N GLY A 37 -0.83 11.46 -7.68
CA GLY A 37 0.40 10.69 -7.57
C GLY A 37 0.43 9.74 -6.36
N PRO A 38 1.59 9.13 -6.09
CA PRO A 38 2.82 9.31 -6.86
C PRO A 38 2.81 8.53 -8.18
N SER A 39 3.78 8.77 -9.06
CA SER A 39 4.02 7.84 -10.17
C SER A 39 4.49 6.47 -9.66
N THR A 40 4.51 5.47 -10.54
CA THR A 40 4.87 4.08 -10.18
C THR A 40 6.30 3.91 -9.65
N ASP A 41 7.18 4.88 -9.93
CA ASP A 41 8.54 5.00 -9.42
C ASP A 41 8.64 5.90 -8.16
N PHE A 42 7.50 6.24 -7.56
CA PHE A 42 7.37 7.17 -6.44
C PHE A 42 7.81 8.62 -6.75
N GLY A 43 7.80 9.04 -8.01
CA GLY A 43 7.98 10.43 -8.43
C GLY A 43 6.76 11.32 -8.12
N ILE A 44 6.99 12.64 -8.04
CA ILE A 44 5.91 13.62 -7.88
C ILE A 44 5.17 13.77 -9.21
N LYS A 45 3.88 13.42 -9.21
CA LYS A 45 2.92 13.74 -10.25
C LYS A 45 1.57 14.10 -9.62
N PRO A 46 0.75 14.97 -10.25
CA PRO A 46 1.08 15.76 -11.46
C PRO A 46 2.17 16.82 -11.21
N ASP A 47 2.72 17.46 -12.25
CA ASP A 47 3.72 18.53 -12.07
C ASP A 47 3.06 19.84 -11.60
N LEU A 48 1.88 20.15 -12.14
CA LEU A 48 1.03 21.31 -11.84
C LEU A 48 -0.42 20.99 -12.23
N VAL A 49 -1.37 21.83 -11.84
CA VAL A 49 -2.78 21.74 -12.24
C VAL A 49 -3.24 22.97 -13.01
N ALA A 50 -4.25 22.83 -13.85
CA ALA A 50 -4.83 23.93 -14.63
C ALA A 50 -6.36 23.73 -14.76
N PRO A 51 -7.14 24.77 -15.07
CA PRO A 51 -8.59 24.66 -15.21
C PRO A 51 -8.98 23.53 -16.17
N GLY A 52 -9.83 22.62 -15.69
CA GLY A 52 -10.27 21.44 -16.46
C GLY A 52 -11.73 21.09 -16.24
N THR A 53 -12.49 21.93 -15.53
CA THR A 53 -13.91 21.69 -15.21
C THR A 53 -14.75 22.74 -15.89
N THR A 54 -15.84 22.33 -16.53
CA THR A 54 -16.78 23.23 -17.21
C THR A 54 -16.05 24.12 -18.23
N ILE A 55 -15.17 23.50 -19.02
CA ILE A 55 -14.42 24.18 -20.06
C ILE A 55 -15.31 24.28 -21.30
N TYR A 56 -15.63 25.51 -21.68
CA TYR A 56 -16.33 25.80 -22.92
C TYR A 56 -15.35 25.78 -24.08
N SER A 57 -15.52 24.83 -25.01
CA SER A 57 -14.57 24.63 -26.12
C SER A 57 -15.27 24.21 -27.39
N ALA A 58 -14.52 24.19 -28.50
CA ALA A 58 -15.05 23.76 -29.79
C ALA A 58 -15.44 22.28 -29.74
N ALA A 59 -16.61 21.98 -30.30
CA ALA A 59 -17.24 20.68 -30.36
C ALA A 59 -17.46 20.29 -31.83
N GLN A 60 -17.56 19.00 -32.13
CA GLN A 60 -17.83 18.55 -33.49
C GLN A 60 -19.33 18.69 -33.83
N ARG A 61 -19.63 18.94 -35.12
CA ARG A 61 -21.00 19.09 -35.63
C ARG A 61 -21.43 17.97 -36.59
N ASN A 62 -20.53 17.03 -36.88
CA ASN A 62 -20.66 16.15 -38.04
C ASN A 62 -21.21 14.76 -37.67
N PHE A 63 -21.16 14.40 -36.38
CA PHE A 63 -21.62 13.10 -35.91
C PHE A 63 -22.51 13.28 -34.67
N PRO A 64 -23.84 13.37 -34.84
CA PRO A 64 -24.79 13.60 -33.75
C PRO A 64 -24.73 12.62 -32.58
N SER A 65 -24.24 11.40 -32.81
CA SER A 65 -24.05 10.36 -31.80
C SER A 65 -22.61 10.26 -31.27
N GLY A 66 -21.71 11.16 -31.69
CA GLY A 66 -20.31 11.18 -31.25
C GLY A 66 -20.10 11.92 -29.94
N GLU A 67 -18.99 11.65 -29.26
CA GLU A 67 -18.53 12.46 -28.13
C GLU A 67 -18.31 13.92 -28.57
N GLN A 68 -18.53 14.86 -27.65
CA GLN A 68 -18.42 16.31 -27.89
C GLN A 68 -19.19 16.75 -29.15
N TYR A 69 -20.37 16.19 -29.38
CA TYR A 69 -21.31 16.70 -30.38
C TYR A 69 -22.10 17.88 -29.81
N ASP A 70 -22.06 19.02 -30.50
CA ASP A 70 -23.05 20.06 -30.26
C ASP A 70 -23.37 20.77 -31.59
N PRO A 71 -24.65 20.98 -31.95
CA PRO A 71 -25.02 21.63 -33.21
C PRO A 71 -24.50 23.08 -33.32
N SER A 72 -24.26 23.76 -32.20
CA SER A 72 -23.60 25.08 -32.16
C SER A 72 -22.09 25.00 -32.42
N GLY A 73 -21.49 23.81 -32.43
CA GLY A 73 -20.05 23.58 -32.56
C GLY A 73 -19.24 23.98 -31.32
N PHE A 74 -19.91 24.16 -30.19
CA PHE A 74 -19.28 24.45 -28.90
C PHE A 74 -20.03 23.70 -27.80
N ASP A 75 -19.28 23.20 -26.83
CA ASP A 75 -19.83 22.44 -25.71
C ASP A 75 -19.01 22.68 -24.43
N PHE A 76 -19.63 22.45 -23.28
CA PHE A 76 -18.97 22.39 -21.99
C PHE A 76 -18.48 20.97 -21.72
N SER A 77 -17.22 20.84 -21.36
CA SER A 77 -16.67 19.53 -21.00
C SER A 77 -15.73 19.64 -19.80
N SER A 78 -15.54 18.51 -19.11
CA SER A 78 -14.67 18.42 -17.93
C SER A 78 -13.71 17.25 -18.08
N GLY A 79 -12.48 17.42 -17.62
CA GLY A 79 -11.44 16.40 -17.66
C GLY A 79 -10.04 17.02 -17.69
N THR A 80 -9.04 16.27 -17.24
CA THR A 80 -7.62 16.66 -17.36
C THR A 80 -7.20 16.82 -18.83
N SER A 81 -7.90 16.16 -19.76
CA SER A 81 -7.78 16.37 -21.22
C SER A 81 -8.04 17.81 -21.66
N PHE A 82 -8.76 18.62 -20.87
CA PHE A 82 -9.01 20.04 -21.14
C PHE A 82 -8.04 20.97 -20.41
N SER A 83 -7.47 20.53 -19.28
CA SER A 83 -6.36 21.22 -18.62
C SER A 83 -5.08 21.17 -19.46
N ALA A 84 -4.77 20.01 -20.05
CA ALA A 84 -3.54 19.79 -20.84
C ALA A 84 -3.32 20.80 -21.99
N PRO A 85 -4.30 21.10 -22.87
CA PRO A 85 -4.12 22.08 -23.94
C PRO A 85 -3.95 23.51 -23.43
N LEU A 86 -4.52 23.87 -22.27
CA LEU A 86 -4.28 25.18 -21.65
C LEU A 86 -2.81 25.32 -21.21
N VAL A 87 -2.25 24.29 -20.60
CA VAL A 87 -0.83 24.25 -20.24
C VAL A 87 0.06 24.27 -21.49
N ALA A 88 -0.32 23.56 -22.56
CA ALA A 88 0.40 23.59 -23.84
C ALA A 88 0.40 24.99 -24.46
N GLY A 89 -0.73 25.71 -24.41
CA GLY A 89 -0.82 27.11 -24.84
C GLY A 89 0.08 28.03 -24.01
N ALA A 90 0.09 27.85 -22.68
CA ALA A 90 0.98 28.59 -21.79
C ALA A 90 2.47 28.31 -22.09
N ALA A 91 2.83 27.05 -22.36
CA ALA A 91 4.19 26.69 -22.79
C ALA A 91 4.60 27.40 -24.09
N ALA A 92 3.67 27.51 -25.05
CA ALA A 92 3.91 28.24 -26.29
C ALA A 92 4.12 29.75 -26.05
N LEU A 93 3.36 30.36 -25.14
CA LEU A 93 3.54 31.77 -24.75
C LEU A 93 4.90 31.99 -24.06
N VAL A 94 5.30 31.10 -23.15
CA VAL A 94 6.62 31.15 -22.53
C VAL A 94 7.73 31.01 -23.58
N LYS A 95 7.60 30.08 -24.53
CA LYS A 95 8.57 29.94 -25.63
C LYS A 95 8.63 31.17 -26.53
N GLN A 96 7.50 31.84 -26.76
CA GLN A 96 7.47 33.07 -27.53
C GLN A 96 8.17 34.22 -26.80
N ALA A 97 7.96 34.34 -25.49
CA ALA A 97 8.58 35.37 -24.66
C ALA A 97 10.07 35.11 -24.38
N ALA A 98 10.47 33.84 -24.30
CA ALA A 98 11.85 33.39 -24.08
C ALA A 98 12.25 32.35 -25.15
N PRO A 99 12.61 32.78 -26.38
CA PRO A 99 12.89 31.88 -27.50
C PRO A 99 14.04 30.91 -27.27
N ASP A 100 14.98 31.23 -26.38
CA ASP A 100 16.15 30.40 -26.10
C ASP A 100 15.92 29.39 -24.98
N PHE A 101 14.78 29.44 -24.28
CA PHE A 101 14.48 28.47 -23.25
C PHE A 101 14.40 27.05 -23.82
N THR A 102 15.09 26.14 -23.16
CA THR A 102 14.97 24.70 -23.38
C THR A 102 13.59 24.20 -22.90
N PRO A 103 13.13 23.02 -23.35
CA PRO A 103 11.90 22.42 -22.84
C PRO A 103 11.85 22.30 -21.31
N ALA A 104 12.99 22.00 -20.67
CA ALA A 104 13.10 21.92 -19.21
C ALA A 104 12.90 23.29 -18.54
N GLN A 105 13.45 24.35 -19.13
CA GLN A 105 13.28 25.72 -18.63
C GLN A 105 11.86 26.24 -18.83
N ILE A 106 11.20 25.91 -19.96
CA ILE A 106 9.77 26.21 -20.17
C ILE A 106 8.93 25.49 -19.12
N LYS A 107 9.20 24.19 -18.90
CA LYS A 107 8.51 23.41 -17.86
C LYS A 107 8.72 24.04 -16.48
N SER A 108 9.95 24.44 -16.15
CA SER A 108 10.24 25.10 -14.88
C SER A 108 9.51 26.42 -14.72
N ALA A 109 9.51 27.27 -15.76
CA ALA A 109 8.77 28.52 -15.73
C ALA A 109 7.28 28.30 -15.45
N LEU A 110 6.66 27.26 -16.00
CA LEU A 110 5.24 26.95 -15.74
C LEU A 110 5.00 26.32 -14.36
N VAL A 111 5.82 25.33 -14.00
CA VAL A 111 5.65 24.56 -12.76
C VAL A 111 6.02 25.42 -11.56
N ASN A 112 7.21 25.99 -11.55
CA ASN A 112 7.78 26.60 -10.35
C ASN A 112 7.21 28.00 -10.04
N THR A 113 6.44 28.59 -10.94
CA THR A 113 5.65 29.81 -10.66
C THR A 113 4.18 29.53 -10.37
N ALA A 114 3.76 28.26 -10.36
CA ALA A 114 2.39 27.89 -10.06
C ALA A 114 1.98 28.33 -8.63
N VAL A 115 0.69 28.61 -8.46
CA VAL A 115 0.12 29.14 -7.22
C VAL A 115 -0.64 28.04 -6.49
N ARG A 116 -0.45 27.90 -5.19
CA ARG A 116 -1.08 26.84 -4.40
C ARG A 116 -2.61 26.86 -4.50
N VAL A 117 -3.17 25.67 -4.67
CA VAL A 117 -4.62 25.41 -4.62
C VAL A 117 -5.08 25.45 -3.17
N VAL A 118 -6.23 26.08 -2.93
CA VAL A 118 -6.71 26.37 -1.56
C VAL A 118 -7.60 25.26 -0.99
N ALA A 119 -8.24 24.45 -1.84
CA ALA A 119 -9.08 23.34 -1.39
C ALA A 119 -9.16 22.22 -2.45
N ASP A 120 -9.55 21.01 -2.05
CA ASP A 120 -9.94 19.92 -2.94
C ASP A 120 -11.47 19.87 -3.11
N SER A 121 -12.00 18.84 -3.76
CA SER A 121 -13.44 18.62 -3.94
C SER A 121 -14.19 18.42 -2.61
N LEU A 122 -13.50 18.00 -1.54
CA LEU A 122 -14.05 17.77 -0.21
C LEU A 122 -13.84 18.96 0.76
N GLY A 123 -13.10 20.00 0.36
CA GLY A 123 -12.81 21.17 1.20
C GLY A 123 -11.52 21.10 2.01
N ALA A 124 -10.73 20.03 1.89
CA ALA A 124 -9.42 19.94 2.52
C ALA A 124 -8.33 20.61 1.66
N THR A 125 -7.19 20.96 2.26
CA THR A 125 -6.06 21.50 1.49
C THR A 125 -5.42 20.37 0.66
N PRO A 126 -5.30 20.50 -0.67
CA PRO A 126 -4.75 19.44 -1.50
C PRO A 126 -3.27 19.18 -1.16
N ARG A 127 -2.85 17.92 -1.26
CA ARG A 127 -1.46 17.46 -1.05
C ARG A 127 -0.60 17.74 -2.27
N VAL A 128 0.74 17.65 -2.13
CA VAL A 128 1.66 17.81 -3.28
C VAL A 128 1.33 16.82 -4.40
N LEU A 129 0.97 15.59 -4.06
CA LEU A 129 0.61 14.56 -5.04
C LEU A 129 -0.74 14.79 -5.75
N ALA A 130 -1.57 15.71 -5.28
CA ALA A 130 -2.84 16.05 -5.93
C ALA A 130 -2.75 17.29 -6.82
N GLN A 131 -1.82 18.20 -6.51
CA GLN A 131 -1.72 19.50 -7.19
C GLN A 131 -0.38 19.78 -7.86
N GLY A 132 0.63 18.92 -7.67
CA GLY A 132 2.00 19.23 -8.03
C GLY A 132 2.50 20.46 -7.29
N ASN A 133 3.04 21.44 -8.03
CA ASN A 133 3.39 22.74 -7.45
C ASN A 133 2.21 23.73 -7.37
N GLY A 134 1.03 23.37 -7.87
CA GLY A 134 -0.19 24.19 -7.78
C GLY A 134 -0.80 24.55 -9.13
N LEU A 135 -1.70 25.53 -9.11
CA LEU A 135 -2.42 26.06 -10.26
C LEU A 135 -1.51 26.89 -11.17
N LEU A 136 -1.56 26.62 -12.48
CA LEU A 136 -0.91 27.41 -13.52
C LEU A 136 -1.21 28.91 -13.39
N ASP A 137 -0.15 29.71 -13.30
CA ASP A 137 -0.18 31.17 -13.46
C ASP A 137 0.70 31.57 -14.65
N VAL A 138 0.05 31.84 -15.78
CA VAL A 138 0.74 32.20 -17.04
C VAL A 138 1.46 33.53 -16.91
N ALA A 139 0.90 34.49 -16.18
CA ALA A 139 1.52 35.81 -16.02
C ALA A 139 2.81 35.72 -15.19
N ALA A 140 2.80 34.89 -14.14
CA ALA A 140 3.99 34.61 -13.36
C ALA A 140 5.04 33.84 -14.19
N ALA A 141 4.62 32.83 -14.97
CA ALA A 141 5.53 32.04 -15.80
C ALA A 141 6.27 32.87 -16.86
N LEU A 142 5.58 33.83 -17.49
CA LEU A 142 6.17 34.76 -18.46
C LEU A 142 7.23 35.69 -17.86
N HIS A 143 7.22 35.87 -16.54
CA HIS A 143 8.17 36.74 -15.84
C HIS A 143 8.89 36.00 -14.71
N THR A 144 9.17 34.72 -14.93
CA THR A 144 9.92 33.92 -13.96
C THR A 144 11.31 34.54 -13.74
N PRO A 145 11.73 34.77 -12.47
CA PRO A 145 13.06 35.36 -12.21
C PRO A 145 14.19 34.34 -12.42
N ALA A 146 13.88 33.06 -12.31
CA ALA A 146 14.83 31.97 -12.51
C ALA A 146 14.11 30.72 -13.04
N THR A 147 14.89 29.76 -13.53
CA THR A 147 14.42 28.40 -13.81
C THR A 147 15.22 27.42 -12.96
N VAL A 148 14.62 26.27 -12.67
CA VAL A 148 15.18 25.23 -11.80
C VAL A 148 14.99 23.84 -12.40
N SER A 149 16.02 23.01 -12.28
CA SER A 149 16.01 21.62 -12.74
C SER A 149 16.62 20.68 -11.69
N PRO A 150 15.93 19.59 -11.28
CA PRO A 150 14.55 19.25 -11.61
C PRO A 150 13.52 20.24 -11.03
N VAL A 151 12.29 20.24 -11.57
CA VAL A 151 11.22 21.14 -11.12
C VAL A 151 10.59 20.73 -9.77
N SER A 152 10.94 19.56 -9.26
CA SER A 152 10.41 18.96 -8.02
C SER A 152 11.43 17.99 -7.44
N LEU A 153 11.39 17.77 -6.13
CA LEU A 153 12.28 16.83 -5.42
C LEU A 153 11.47 15.65 -4.84
N SER A 154 11.59 14.47 -5.45
CA SER A 154 11.07 13.25 -4.81
C SER A 154 12.19 12.53 -4.05
N PHE A 155 11.92 12.17 -2.80
CA PHE A 155 12.74 11.28 -1.99
C PHE A 155 12.26 9.81 -2.07
N GLY A 156 11.24 9.56 -2.88
CA GLY A 156 10.66 8.24 -3.14
C GLY A 156 9.97 7.61 -1.94
N ALA A 157 9.66 6.32 -2.07
CA ALA A 157 9.25 5.47 -0.97
C ALA A 157 10.48 4.83 -0.30
N ARG A 158 10.48 4.82 1.03
CA ARG A 158 11.54 4.22 1.84
C ARG A 158 11.00 3.06 2.66
N ALA A 159 11.87 2.09 2.94
CA ALA A 159 11.53 0.96 3.78
C ALA A 159 11.22 1.42 5.23
N PRO A 160 10.30 0.74 5.93
CA PRO A 160 10.01 1.04 7.33
C PRO A 160 11.28 0.97 8.20
N GLY A 161 11.41 1.89 9.14
CA GLY A 161 12.53 1.93 10.09
C GLY A 161 13.79 2.61 9.56
N THR A 162 13.79 3.09 8.32
CA THR A 162 14.96 3.76 7.74
C THR A 162 14.99 5.25 8.06
N LEU A 163 16.20 5.82 8.10
CA LEU A 163 16.40 7.27 8.17
C LEU A 163 16.25 7.88 6.77
N LEU A 164 15.76 9.11 6.72
CA LEU A 164 15.98 9.97 5.56
C LEU A 164 17.42 10.47 5.61
N SER A 165 18.16 10.24 4.52
CA SER A 165 19.45 10.87 4.26
C SER A 165 19.59 10.98 2.75
N SER A 166 19.46 12.18 2.21
CA SER A 166 19.49 12.45 0.77
C SER A 166 20.02 13.83 0.50
N THR A 167 20.84 13.96 -0.54
CA THR A 167 21.46 15.22 -0.94
C THR A 167 21.25 15.51 -2.43
N PRO A 168 20.01 15.60 -2.93
CA PRO A 168 19.78 15.93 -4.33
C PRO A 168 20.26 17.35 -4.69
N ASN A 169 20.60 17.52 -5.96
CA ASN A 169 20.99 18.81 -6.52
C ASN A 169 19.83 19.44 -7.30
N LEU A 170 19.70 20.75 -7.19
CA LEU A 170 18.90 21.60 -8.05
C LEU A 170 19.84 22.54 -8.82
N VAL A 171 19.71 22.61 -10.13
CA VAL A 171 20.39 23.63 -10.94
C VAL A 171 19.46 24.82 -11.06
N VAL A 172 19.91 26.00 -10.62
CA VAL A 172 19.16 27.26 -10.71
C VAL A 172 19.82 28.15 -11.75
N THR A 173 19.07 28.60 -12.75
CA THR A 173 19.53 29.51 -13.80
C THR A 173 18.80 30.84 -13.71
N ASN A 174 19.53 31.95 -13.66
CA ASN A 174 18.93 33.29 -13.68
C ASN A 174 18.29 33.55 -15.06
N ALA A 175 16.97 33.80 -15.06
CA ALA A 175 16.18 34.04 -16.26
C ALA A 175 16.03 35.54 -16.57
N GLY A 176 16.48 36.42 -15.67
CA GLY A 176 16.48 37.87 -15.87
C GLY A 176 17.54 38.34 -16.87
N SER A 177 17.41 39.59 -17.31
CA SER A 177 18.34 40.25 -18.25
C SER A 177 19.57 40.86 -17.58
N GLY A 178 19.63 40.88 -16.25
CA GLY A 178 20.74 41.41 -15.47
C GLY A 178 21.12 40.49 -14.31
N SER A 179 22.21 40.85 -13.61
CA SER A 179 22.63 40.13 -12.40
C SER A 179 21.57 40.24 -11.31
N ASP A 180 21.31 39.14 -10.62
CA ASP A 180 20.37 39.07 -9.50
C ASP A 180 20.96 38.25 -8.35
N SER A 181 20.47 38.49 -7.15
CA SER A 181 20.73 37.67 -5.98
C SER A 181 19.48 36.90 -5.61
N PHE A 182 19.67 35.67 -5.16
CA PHE A 182 18.60 34.78 -4.76
C PHE A 182 18.78 34.34 -3.33
N SER A 183 17.67 34.27 -2.59
CA SER A 183 17.60 33.68 -1.26
C SER A 183 16.72 32.42 -1.27
N VAL A 184 17.11 31.43 -0.47
CA VAL A 184 16.45 30.13 -0.41
C VAL A 184 15.86 29.89 0.97
N SER A 185 14.60 29.45 1.02
CA SER A 185 13.94 29.02 2.26
C SER A 185 13.15 27.73 2.08
N VAL A 186 12.91 27.00 3.17
CA VAL A 186 12.14 25.76 3.17
C VAL A 186 10.88 25.96 4.01
N THR A 187 9.73 25.52 3.47
CA THR A 187 8.45 25.52 4.17
C THR A 187 7.89 24.11 4.20
N PRO A 188 7.99 23.37 5.32
CA PRO A 188 7.39 22.06 5.46
C PRO A 188 5.87 22.13 5.59
N LEU A 189 5.17 21.19 4.94
CA LEU A 189 3.74 20.94 5.13
C LEU A 189 3.48 19.72 6.01
N LEU A 190 4.22 18.63 5.80
CA LEU A 190 4.20 17.41 6.62
C LEU A 190 5.61 16.98 7.02
N GLY A 191 5.72 16.31 8.16
CA GLY A 191 7.01 15.85 8.71
C GLY A 191 7.84 16.95 9.38
N ALA A 192 7.25 18.13 9.61
CA ALA A 192 7.91 19.23 10.32
C ALA A 192 8.40 18.76 11.70
N GLY A 193 9.65 19.10 12.05
CA GLY A 193 10.28 18.73 13.32
C GLY A 193 10.90 17.32 13.36
N ARG A 194 10.56 16.42 12.44
CA ARG A 194 11.24 15.12 12.28
C ARG A 194 12.23 15.09 11.14
N VAL A 195 12.06 15.98 10.17
CA VAL A 195 12.96 16.17 9.03
C VAL A 195 13.59 17.55 9.06
N SER A 196 14.91 17.58 8.83
CA SER A 196 15.66 18.78 8.48
C SER A 196 15.88 18.79 6.97
N LEU A 197 15.32 19.80 6.30
CA LEU A 197 15.67 20.14 4.92
C LEU A 197 16.46 21.44 4.92
N THR A 198 17.66 21.41 4.36
CA THR A 198 18.51 22.59 4.16
C THR A 198 18.96 22.67 2.73
N ALA A 199 19.28 23.87 2.26
CA ALA A 199 19.77 24.09 0.92
C ALA A 199 21.06 24.93 0.99
N SER A 200 22.09 24.51 0.25
CA SER A 200 23.40 25.15 0.24
C SER A 200 23.87 25.40 -1.19
N PRO A 201 24.23 26.65 -1.56
CA PRO A 201 24.23 27.83 -0.70
C PRO A 201 22.80 28.36 -0.42
N ALA A 202 22.55 28.90 0.79
CA ALA A 202 21.25 29.46 1.17
C ALA A 202 20.95 30.81 0.49
N SER A 203 21.98 31.48 -0.02
CA SER A 203 21.88 32.64 -0.90
C SER A 203 23.02 32.67 -1.90
N PHE A 204 22.80 33.22 -3.09
CA PHE A 204 23.79 33.27 -4.16
C PHE A 204 23.47 34.39 -5.16
N ALA A 205 24.50 34.87 -5.87
CA ALA A 205 24.36 35.82 -6.96
C ALA A 205 24.66 35.16 -8.31
N LEU A 206 23.89 35.50 -9.32
CA LEU A 206 24.05 35.00 -10.69
C LEU A 206 23.96 36.15 -11.69
N ALA A 207 24.91 36.20 -12.62
CA ALA A 207 24.76 36.99 -13.84
C ALA A 207 23.57 36.47 -14.66
N ALA A 208 23.07 37.28 -15.60
CA ALA A 208 22.01 36.86 -16.53
C ALA A 208 22.40 35.57 -17.26
N GLY A 209 21.51 34.58 -17.28
CA GLY A 209 21.74 33.27 -17.91
C GLY A 209 22.75 32.35 -17.19
N ALA A 210 23.46 32.84 -16.17
CA ALA A 210 24.37 32.00 -15.39
C ALA A 210 23.56 31.02 -14.51
N SER A 211 24.20 29.88 -14.19
CA SER A 211 23.62 28.84 -13.36
C SER A 211 24.49 28.52 -12.15
N THR A 212 23.86 28.06 -11.07
CA THR A 212 24.55 27.45 -9.92
C THR A 212 23.84 26.17 -9.50
N THR A 213 24.56 25.32 -8.76
CA THR A 213 24.01 24.11 -8.15
C THR A 213 23.69 24.38 -6.69
N LEU A 214 22.44 24.17 -6.33
CA LEU A 214 21.94 24.15 -4.96
C LEU A 214 21.88 22.70 -4.48
N THR A 215 22.71 22.35 -3.49
CA THR A 215 22.63 21.03 -2.83
C THR A 215 21.56 21.09 -1.76
N VAL A 216 20.52 20.26 -1.88
CA VAL A 216 19.45 20.15 -0.89
C VAL A 216 19.72 18.94 -0.01
N SER A 217 20.01 19.15 1.27
CA SER A 217 20.18 18.08 2.25
C SER A 217 18.86 17.82 2.96
N ALA A 218 18.37 16.58 2.90
CA ALA A 218 17.19 16.11 3.59
C ALA A 218 17.59 14.98 4.54
N THR A 219 17.46 15.22 5.84
CA THR A 219 17.83 14.26 6.89
C THR A 219 16.73 14.12 7.93
N SER A 220 16.59 12.93 8.53
CA SER A 220 15.71 12.72 9.68
C SER A 220 16.50 12.35 10.93
N SER A 221 16.05 12.81 12.09
CA SER A 221 16.67 12.52 13.39
C SER A 221 16.36 11.11 13.91
N GLY A 222 15.36 10.46 13.31
CA GLY A 222 14.96 9.08 13.60
C GLY A 222 14.16 8.49 12.44
N PRO A 223 13.81 7.20 12.53
CA PRO A 223 12.98 6.56 11.52
C PRO A 223 11.63 7.26 11.36
N LEU A 224 11.23 7.43 10.11
CA LEU A 224 9.95 8.04 9.79
C LEU A 224 8.91 6.96 9.50
N ASN A 225 7.66 7.31 9.80
CA ASN A 225 6.50 6.46 9.59
C ASN A 225 5.34 7.24 8.94
N GLU A 226 5.68 8.34 8.27
CA GLU A 226 4.73 9.27 7.68
C GLU A 226 5.25 9.82 6.36
N THR A 227 4.35 10.39 5.57
CA THR A 227 4.70 11.18 4.40
C THR A 227 5.33 12.50 4.83
N ILE A 228 6.36 12.92 4.09
CA ILE A 228 6.98 14.23 4.20
C ILE A 228 6.68 15.01 2.92
N GLU A 229 6.32 16.27 3.05
CA GLU A 229 6.09 17.14 1.89
C GLU A 229 6.19 18.60 2.28
N GLY A 230 6.46 19.45 1.28
CA GLY A 230 6.54 20.88 1.45
C GLY A 230 7.12 21.55 0.21
N TYR A 231 7.64 22.76 0.39
CA TYR A 231 8.19 23.56 -0.68
C TYR A 231 9.54 24.17 -0.30
N LEU A 232 10.46 24.15 -1.25
CA LEU A 232 11.61 25.03 -1.27
C LEU A 232 11.21 26.31 -2.03
N SER A 233 11.49 27.48 -1.48
CA SER A 233 11.24 28.77 -2.12
C SER A 233 12.57 29.41 -2.53
N ILE A 234 12.67 29.86 -3.78
CA ILE A 234 13.81 30.63 -4.29
C ILE A 234 13.29 32.01 -4.65
N ARG A 235 13.72 33.03 -3.90
CA ARG A 235 13.26 34.41 -4.05
C ARG A 235 14.32 35.25 -4.75
N SER A 236 13.93 35.95 -5.80
CA SER A 236 14.75 36.99 -6.43
C SER A 236 14.74 38.26 -5.57
N GLU A 237 15.90 38.85 -5.35
CA GLU A 237 16.02 40.08 -4.59
C GLU A 237 15.66 41.31 -5.44
N ASN A 238 15.94 41.28 -6.75
CA ASN A 238 15.57 42.37 -7.66
C ASN A 238 14.05 42.49 -7.85
N THR A 239 13.39 41.37 -8.16
CA THR A 239 11.96 41.37 -8.53
C THR A 239 11.04 41.09 -7.35
N ARG A 240 11.59 40.57 -6.24
CA ARG A 240 10.87 40.08 -5.06
C ARG A 240 9.90 38.94 -5.37
N ARG A 241 9.92 38.38 -6.59
CA ARG A 241 9.17 37.18 -6.98
C ARG A 241 9.84 35.93 -6.43
N THR A 242 9.02 34.94 -6.16
CA THR A 242 9.44 33.64 -5.64
C THR A 242 9.02 32.55 -6.61
N ILE A 243 9.93 31.62 -6.90
CA ILE A 243 9.58 30.32 -7.48
C ILE A 243 9.61 29.26 -6.38
N THR A 244 8.73 28.27 -6.45
CA THR A 244 8.66 27.16 -5.49
C THR A 244 8.97 25.82 -6.15
N VAL A 245 9.66 24.95 -5.42
CA VAL A 245 9.97 23.57 -5.81
C VAL A 245 9.29 22.66 -4.79
N PRO A 246 8.27 21.87 -5.17
CA PRO A 246 7.63 20.95 -4.26
C PRO A 246 8.59 19.79 -3.97
N TYR A 247 8.57 19.32 -2.73
CA TYR A 247 9.22 18.07 -2.35
C TYR A 247 8.24 17.11 -1.72
N TRP A 248 8.54 15.82 -1.84
CA TRP A 248 7.71 14.74 -1.33
C TRP A 248 8.55 13.49 -1.05
N GLY A 249 8.18 12.72 -0.05
CA GLY A 249 8.69 11.37 0.20
C GLY A 249 7.77 10.62 1.14
N THR A 250 7.84 9.30 1.15
CA THR A 250 7.04 8.49 2.08
C THR A 250 7.82 7.32 2.64
N PHE A 251 7.33 6.80 3.76
CA PHE A 251 7.88 5.63 4.42
C PHE A 251 6.79 4.57 4.44
N LEU A 252 7.06 3.46 3.77
CA LEU A 252 6.11 2.37 3.70
C LEU A 252 5.93 1.78 5.10
N LEU A 253 4.69 1.49 5.46
CA LEU A 253 4.34 0.89 6.74
C LEU A 253 4.03 -0.60 6.55
N PRO A 254 4.40 -1.47 7.51
CA PRO A 254 3.84 -2.81 7.54
C PRO A 254 2.31 -2.69 7.60
N THR A 255 1.62 -3.37 6.69
CA THR A 255 0.16 -3.35 6.62
C THR A 255 -0.34 -4.78 6.65
N VAL A 256 -1.29 -5.06 7.53
CA VAL A 256 -2.03 -6.33 7.54
C VAL A 256 -3.34 -6.10 6.80
N ASN A 257 -3.66 -6.97 5.85
CA ASN A 257 -4.88 -6.85 5.07
C ASN A 257 -6.11 -6.98 5.99
N PRO A 258 -7.20 -6.24 5.75
CA PRO A 258 -8.47 -6.49 6.43
C PRO A 258 -8.89 -7.95 6.29
N GLY A 259 -9.14 -8.64 7.40
CA GLY A 259 -9.42 -10.09 7.40
C GLY A 259 -8.24 -10.99 7.05
N GLY A 260 -7.01 -10.45 6.98
CA GLY A 260 -5.80 -11.16 6.56
C GLY A 260 -5.16 -12.06 7.62
N VAL A 261 -5.76 -12.20 8.81
CA VAL A 261 -5.30 -13.10 9.87
C VAL A 261 -6.18 -14.36 9.83
N LEU A 262 -5.62 -15.44 9.28
CA LEU A 262 -6.35 -16.67 8.99
C LEU A 262 -5.74 -17.85 9.74
N ASN A 263 -6.54 -18.88 10.00
CA ASN A 263 -6.03 -20.18 10.42
C ASN A 263 -5.10 -20.74 9.33
N ALA A 264 -3.86 -21.11 9.70
CA ALA A 264 -2.81 -21.50 8.76
C ALA A 264 -3.07 -22.82 8.01
N ALA A 265 -4.02 -23.62 8.49
CA ALA A 265 -4.42 -24.86 7.84
C ALA A 265 -5.56 -24.64 6.83
N SER A 266 -6.60 -23.90 7.23
CA SER A 266 -7.83 -23.79 6.46
C SER A 266 -7.84 -22.64 5.45
N PHE A 267 -7.12 -21.55 5.71
CA PHE A 267 -7.22 -20.29 4.97
C PHE A 267 -8.68 -19.81 4.78
N ALA A 268 -9.60 -20.24 5.66
CA ALA A 268 -11.02 -20.01 5.47
C ALA A 268 -11.34 -18.52 5.61
N LEU A 269 -11.90 -17.93 4.56
CA LEU A 269 -12.44 -16.57 4.56
C LEU A 269 -13.87 -16.62 5.14
N GLY A 270 -14.15 -15.81 6.17
CA GLY A 270 -15.44 -15.79 6.88
C GLY A 270 -15.35 -14.95 8.15
N PRO A 271 -16.19 -15.13 9.19
CA PRO A 271 -15.87 -14.66 10.53
C PRO A 271 -14.68 -15.49 11.06
N SER A 272 -13.50 -15.28 10.47
CA SER A 272 -12.28 -16.03 10.72
C SER A 272 -11.88 -15.77 12.16
N THR A 273 -12.21 -16.72 13.04
CA THR A 273 -11.70 -16.75 14.40
C THR A 273 -10.45 -17.62 14.40
N VAL A 274 -9.53 -17.28 15.29
CA VAL A 274 -8.38 -18.13 15.60
C VAL A 274 -8.44 -18.52 17.07
N ALA A 275 -7.72 -19.56 17.45
CA ALA A 275 -7.72 -20.03 18.84
C ALA A 275 -6.33 -19.86 19.45
N ALA A 276 -6.28 -19.67 20.77
CA ALA A 276 -5.01 -19.68 21.51
C ALA A 276 -4.24 -20.99 21.22
N GLY A 277 -2.94 -20.87 20.91
CA GLY A 277 -2.08 -21.99 20.53
C GLY A 277 -2.21 -22.46 19.08
N SER A 278 -3.18 -21.97 18.31
CA SER A 278 -3.32 -22.29 16.88
C SER A 278 -2.21 -21.62 16.06
N LEU A 279 -1.85 -22.27 14.95
CA LEU A 279 -1.06 -21.69 13.87
C LEU A 279 -1.92 -20.79 12.98
N VAL A 280 -1.41 -19.60 12.68
CA VAL A 280 -2.06 -18.58 11.85
C VAL A 280 -1.15 -18.09 10.74
N SER A 281 -1.75 -17.71 9.62
CA SER A 281 -1.13 -16.96 8.53
C SER A 281 -1.65 -15.53 8.52
N VAL A 282 -0.74 -14.57 8.52
CA VAL A 282 -1.01 -13.14 8.45
C VAL A 282 -0.58 -12.63 7.08
N PHE A 283 -1.52 -12.14 6.29
CA PHE A 283 -1.29 -11.59 4.95
C PHE A 283 -1.29 -10.07 4.95
N GLY A 284 -0.44 -9.50 4.10
CA GLY A 284 -0.24 -8.07 4.07
C GLY A 284 0.86 -7.63 3.12
N THR A 285 1.37 -6.42 3.34
CA THR A 285 2.51 -5.85 2.63
C THR A 285 3.55 -5.35 3.62
N GLN A 286 4.82 -5.41 3.25
CA GLN A 286 5.94 -4.99 4.09
C GLN A 286 5.94 -5.71 5.45
N LEU A 287 5.65 -7.02 5.46
CA LEU A 287 5.57 -7.81 6.69
C LEU A 287 6.93 -8.30 7.19
N ALA A 288 7.94 -8.40 6.33
CA ALA A 288 9.32 -8.74 6.69
C ALA A 288 10.29 -8.15 5.66
N ASN A 289 11.58 -8.01 6.03
CA ASN A 289 12.61 -7.56 5.10
C ASN A 289 12.93 -8.63 4.05
N GLU A 290 12.86 -9.89 4.45
CA GLU A 290 13.30 -11.05 3.66
C GLU A 290 12.39 -12.25 3.94
N THR A 291 12.45 -13.23 3.05
CA THR A 291 11.76 -14.51 3.23
C THR A 291 12.62 -15.49 4.02
N GLY A 292 12.09 -16.06 5.10
CA GLY A 292 12.80 -17.03 5.92
C GLY A 292 11.89 -17.84 6.85
N GLY A 293 12.37 -19.03 7.23
CA GLY A 293 11.74 -19.91 8.21
C GLY A 293 12.45 -19.91 9.56
N ALA A 294 11.77 -20.31 10.62
CA ALA A 294 12.38 -20.52 11.92
C ALA A 294 13.39 -21.68 11.88
N ALA A 295 14.57 -21.46 12.45
CA ALA A 295 15.66 -22.45 12.47
C ALA A 295 15.80 -23.18 13.81
N THR A 296 15.06 -22.77 14.85
CA THR A 296 15.23 -23.26 16.23
C THR A 296 13.89 -23.48 16.91
N LEU A 297 13.89 -24.35 17.91
CA LEU A 297 12.84 -24.50 18.91
C LEU A 297 13.38 -24.13 20.30
N PRO A 298 12.62 -23.43 21.17
CA PRO A 298 11.31 -22.81 20.90
C PRO A 298 11.35 -21.80 19.75
N LEU A 299 10.21 -21.60 19.09
CA LEU A 299 10.10 -20.71 17.94
C LEU A 299 10.54 -19.28 18.31
N PRO A 300 11.28 -18.59 17.41
CA PRO A 300 11.75 -17.25 17.67
C PRO A 300 10.58 -16.25 17.71
N LYS A 301 10.67 -15.25 18.58
CA LYS A 301 9.70 -14.14 18.68
C LYS A 301 10.00 -12.97 17.72
N SER A 302 10.99 -13.16 16.85
CA SER A 302 11.37 -12.24 15.79
C SER A 302 12.02 -13.00 14.65
N LEU A 303 11.69 -12.67 13.41
CA LEU A 303 12.25 -13.31 12.21
C LEU A 303 12.28 -12.27 11.08
N GLY A 304 13.32 -12.21 10.25
CA GLY A 304 13.35 -11.27 9.10
C GLY A 304 13.15 -9.78 9.44
N GLY A 305 13.61 -9.33 10.62
CA GLY A 305 13.45 -7.94 11.09
C GLY A 305 12.07 -7.58 11.65
N VAL A 306 11.13 -8.54 11.68
CA VAL A 306 9.76 -8.35 12.18
C VAL A 306 9.55 -8.96 13.56
N ARG A 307 8.68 -8.32 14.34
CA ARG A 307 8.02 -8.86 15.55
C ARG A 307 6.51 -8.72 15.39
N VAL A 308 5.76 -9.70 15.88
CA VAL A 308 4.30 -9.63 15.95
C VAL A 308 3.90 -9.73 17.42
N THR A 309 3.00 -8.85 17.85
CA THR A 309 2.33 -8.99 19.13
C THR A 309 0.83 -9.17 18.93
N MET A 310 0.23 -10.06 19.71
CA MET A 310 -1.22 -10.24 19.78
C MET A 310 -1.65 -10.10 21.25
N GLY A 311 -2.57 -9.17 21.52
CA GLY A 311 -2.95 -8.83 22.90
C GLY A 311 -1.78 -8.33 23.77
N GLY A 312 -0.76 -7.72 23.14
CA GLY A 312 0.48 -7.31 23.79
C GLY A 312 1.51 -8.43 24.00
N VAL A 313 1.16 -9.69 23.73
CA VAL A 313 2.05 -10.85 23.88
C VAL A 313 2.75 -11.16 22.56
N ALA A 314 4.05 -11.40 22.59
CA ALA A 314 4.83 -11.69 21.38
C ALA A 314 4.47 -13.08 20.78
N ALA A 315 4.07 -13.08 19.51
CA ALA A 315 3.75 -14.29 18.75
C ALA A 315 5.03 -14.96 18.24
N PRO A 316 5.24 -16.28 18.49
CA PRO A 316 6.36 -17.03 17.93
C PRO A 316 6.18 -17.30 16.44
N PHE A 317 7.25 -17.22 15.66
CA PHE A 317 7.24 -17.32 14.20
C PHE A 317 7.63 -18.72 13.72
N LEU A 318 6.94 -19.19 12.69
CA LEU A 318 7.35 -20.33 11.87
C LEU A 318 7.99 -19.84 10.56
N PHE A 319 7.46 -18.76 9.99
CA PHE A 319 7.86 -18.23 8.69
C PHE A 319 7.55 -16.73 8.60
N ALA A 320 8.36 -15.99 7.86
CA ALA A 320 8.12 -14.59 7.54
C ALA A 320 8.59 -14.30 6.11
N SER A 321 7.87 -13.44 5.40
CA SER A 321 8.18 -12.91 4.08
C SER A 321 7.57 -11.52 3.94
N PRO A 322 7.91 -10.74 2.90
CA PRO A 322 7.32 -9.42 2.68
C PRO A 322 5.78 -9.41 2.60
N SER A 323 5.14 -10.52 2.24
CA SER A 323 3.68 -10.61 2.05
C SER A 323 2.95 -11.57 3.00
N GLN A 324 3.67 -12.35 3.80
CA GLN A 324 3.06 -13.37 4.67
C GLN A 324 3.92 -13.67 5.90
N ILE A 325 3.28 -13.80 7.06
CA ILE A 325 3.87 -14.34 8.30
C ILE A 325 3.07 -15.58 8.72
N ASN A 326 3.75 -16.68 9.05
CA ASN A 326 3.13 -17.77 9.80
C ASN A 326 3.63 -17.75 11.23
N ALA A 327 2.71 -17.74 12.19
CA ALA A 327 3.01 -17.61 13.61
C ALA A 327 2.08 -18.48 14.45
N GLN A 328 2.45 -18.70 15.71
CA GLN A 328 1.56 -19.29 16.70
C GLN A 328 0.82 -18.16 17.45
N VAL A 329 -0.49 -18.31 17.61
CA VAL A 329 -1.28 -17.47 18.54
C VAL A 329 -0.82 -17.78 19.96
N PRO A 330 -0.39 -16.79 20.76
CA PRO A 330 0.06 -17.03 22.12
C PRO A 330 -1.00 -17.76 22.96
N LEU A 331 -0.60 -18.81 23.70
CA LEU A 331 -1.51 -19.56 24.57
C LEU A 331 -2.03 -18.70 25.75
N GLU A 332 -1.33 -17.64 26.08
CA GLU A 332 -1.70 -16.63 27.08
C GLU A 332 -3.04 -15.92 26.74
N LEU A 333 -3.48 -15.99 25.49
CA LEU A 333 -4.76 -15.43 25.04
C LEU A 333 -5.95 -16.38 25.26
N SER A 334 -5.73 -17.54 25.87
CA SER A 334 -6.81 -18.49 26.18
C SER A 334 -7.91 -17.82 27.02
N GLY A 335 -9.17 -17.99 26.58
CA GLY A 335 -10.35 -17.40 27.25
C GLY A 335 -10.69 -15.97 26.82
N GLN A 336 -9.86 -15.33 26.00
CA GLN A 336 -10.22 -14.04 25.38
C GLN A 336 -11.13 -14.26 24.16
N THR A 337 -11.96 -13.26 23.85
CA THR A 337 -12.89 -13.27 22.70
C THR A 337 -12.36 -12.48 21.50
N SER A 338 -11.34 -11.64 21.72
CA SER A 338 -10.61 -10.94 20.66
C SER A 338 -9.24 -10.52 21.17
N ALA A 339 -8.30 -10.26 20.27
CA ALA A 339 -7.01 -9.67 20.60
C ALA A 339 -6.54 -8.72 19.50
N THR A 340 -5.84 -7.66 19.90
CA THR A 340 -5.23 -6.72 18.96
C THR A 340 -3.91 -7.27 18.45
N LEU A 341 -3.79 -7.46 17.13
CA LEU A 341 -2.55 -7.81 16.44
C LEU A 341 -1.85 -6.54 15.92
N ILE A 342 -0.54 -6.46 16.17
CA ILE A 342 0.34 -5.40 15.65
C ILE A 342 1.58 -6.06 15.08
N VAL A 343 1.92 -5.72 13.84
CA VAL A 343 3.18 -6.09 13.18
C VAL A 343 4.16 -4.94 13.36
N ARG A 344 5.40 -5.24 13.78
CA ARG A 344 6.49 -4.26 13.88
C ARG A 344 7.66 -4.67 13.01
N LEU A 345 7.87 -3.98 11.90
CA LEU A 345 9.03 -4.19 11.01
C LEU A 345 10.06 -3.08 11.26
N ASN A 346 11.29 -3.47 11.65
CA ASN A 346 12.38 -2.53 11.96
C ASN A 346 11.97 -1.45 12.99
N GLY A 347 11.14 -1.82 13.96
CA GLY A 347 10.63 -0.93 15.01
C GLY A 347 9.38 -0.12 14.64
N VAL A 348 9.03 -0.02 13.36
CA VAL A 348 7.83 0.68 12.89
C VAL A 348 6.61 -0.23 12.97
N ALA A 349 5.57 0.23 13.65
CA ALA A 349 4.32 -0.52 13.85
C ALA A 349 3.34 -0.34 12.69
N SER A 350 2.59 -1.41 12.40
CA SER A 350 1.39 -1.36 11.57
C SER A 350 0.25 -0.67 12.31
N SER A 351 -0.79 -0.31 11.58
CA SER A 351 -2.10 -0.08 12.19
C SER A 351 -2.53 -1.34 12.97
N PRO A 352 -3.15 -1.20 14.16
CA PRO A 352 -3.66 -2.33 14.91
C PRO A 352 -4.80 -3.04 14.17
N VAL A 353 -4.81 -4.38 14.20
CA VAL A 353 -5.88 -5.21 13.63
C VAL A 353 -6.57 -5.98 14.75
N SER A 354 -7.90 -5.89 14.82
CA SER A 354 -8.69 -6.71 15.75
C SER A 354 -8.82 -8.13 15.20
N VAL A 355 -8.44 -9.13 16.00
CA VAL A 355 -8.51 -10.55 15.64
C VAL A 355 -9.52 -11.23 16.55
N PRO A 356 -10.65 -11.72 16.02
CA PRO A 356 -11.61 -12.51 16.79
C PRO A 356 -10.99 -13.82 17.31
N LEU A 357 -11.26 -14.15 18.57
CA LEU A 357 -10.78 -15.37 19.23
C LEU A 357 -11.95 -16.27 19.63
N SER A 358 -11.71 -17.58 19.55
CA SER A 358 -12.66 -18.62 19.95
C SER A 358 -11.95 -19.66 20.85
N PRO A 359 -12.66 -20.36 21.76
CA PRO A 359 -12.09 -21.47 22.53
C PRO A 359 -11.43 -22.56 21.65
N ALA A 360 -11.98 -22.78 20.45
CA ALA A 360 -11.40 -23.60 19.40
C ALA A 360 -11.74 -23.01 18.02
N ALA A 361 -10.82 -23.18 17.08
CA ALA A 361 -10.96 -22.76 15.69
C ALA A 361 -10.26 -23.80 14.82
N PRO A 362 -10.83 -25.02 14.70
CA PRO A 362 -10.16 -26.13 14.05
C PRO A 362 -9.90 -25.85 12.57
N GLY A 363 -8.74 -26.26 12.08
CA GLY A 363 -8.41 -26.28 10.66
C GLY A 363 -7.60 -27.52 10.34
N ILE A 364 -7.99 -28.27 9.32
CA ILE A 364 -7.28 -29.47 8.86
C ILE A 364 -6.31 -29.05 7.77
N PHE A 365 -5.03 -29.39 7.94
CA PHE A 365 -4.02 -29.12 6.92
C PHE A 365 -4.35 -29.94 5.67
N THR A 366 -3.99 -29.43 4.51
CA THR A 366 -4.25 -30.07 3.21
C THR A 366 -2.95 -30.33 2.48
N ALA A 367 -2.93 -31.34 1.63
CA ALA A 367 -1.74 -31.70 0.85
C ALA A 367 -1.24 -30.56 -0.03
N THR A 368 -2.16 -29.71 -0.52
CA THR A 368 -1.89 -28.53 -1.35
C THR A 368 -1.63 -27.25 -0.54
N GLN A 369 -1.68 -27.32 0.79
CA GLN A 369 -1.39 -26.20 1.70
C GLN A 369 -2.25 -24.94 1.43
N ASN A 370 -3.45 -25.10 0.88
CA ASN A 370 -4.38 -24.01 0.56
C ASN A 370 -5.74 -24.15 1.27
N GLY A 371 -5.84 -25.12 2.17
CA GLY A 371 -7.04 -25.40 2.97
C GLY A 371 -8.16 -26.12 2.22
N ARG A 372 -7.92 -26.58 0.98
CA ARG A 372 -8.91 -27.25 0.14
C ARG A 372 -8.40 -28.58 -0.39
N GLY A 373 -9.32 -29.47 -0.75
CA GLY A 373 -9.00 -30.78 -1.32
C GLY A 373 -8.52 -31.76 -0.26
N ARG A 374 -7.60 -32.64 -0.63
CA ARG A 374 -7.16 -33.76 0.20
C ARG A 374 -6.51 -33.29 1.50
N GLY A 375 -6.95 -33.84 2.62
CA GLY A 375 -6.37 -33.58 3.93
C GLY A 375 -4.93 -34.11 4.04
N ALA A 376 -4.14 -33.49 4.92
CA ALA A 376 -2.87 -34.03 5.40
C ALA A 376 -3.19 -35.18 6.38
N ILE A 377 -3.46 -36.34 5.79
CA ILE A 377 -3.96 -37.53 6.48
C ILE A 377 -3.03 -38.69 6.12
N VAL A 378 -2.65 -39.47 7.13
CA VAL A 378 -1.80 -40.64 6.97
C VAL A 378 -2.44 -41.87 7.62
N HIS A 379 -2.10 -43.07 7.14
CA HIS A 379 -2.45 -44.31 7.82
C HIS A 379 -1.68 -44.36 9.15
N ALA A 380 -2.36 -44.50 10.28
CA ALA A 380 -1.69 -44.43 11.59
C ALA A 380 -0.76 -45.63 11.85
N SER A 381 -0.88 -46.71 11.07
CA SER A 381 -0.03 -47.89 11.18
C SER A 381 1.38 -47.70 10.63
N ASP A 382 1.54 -46.86 9.60
CA ASP A 382 2.81 -46.73 8.87
C ASP A 382 3.18 -45.29 8.46
N PHE A 383 2.34 -44.31 8.80
CA PHE A 383 2.49 -42.88 8.49
C PHE A 383 2.59 -42.55 6.99
N SER A 384 2.24 -43.49 6.11
CA SER A 384 2.11 -43.19 4.69
C SER A 384 0.86 -42.36 4.40
N ALA A 385 0.93 -41.50 3.39
CA ALA A 385 -0.20 -40.64 3.00
C ALA A 385 -1.40 -41.46 2.52
N VAL A 386 -2.60 -41.09 2.98
CA VAL A 386 -3.86 -41.61 2.42
C VAL A 386 -4.09 -40.93 1.07
N THR A 387 -4.23 -41.73 0.03
CA THR A 387 -4.34 -41.30 -1.38
C THR A 387 -5.35 -42.16 -2.13
N ALA A 388 -5.69 -41.81 -3.37
CA ALA A 388 -6.57 -42.65 -4.19
C ALA A 388 -5.92 -44.03 -4.47
N GLU A 389 -4.60 -44.08 -4.56
CA GLU A 389 -3.81 -45.30 -4.79
C GLU A 389 -3.62 -46.12 -3.50
N LYS A 390 -3.66 -45.46 -2.34
CA LYS A 390 -3.62 -46.07 -1.01
C LYS A 390 -4.79 -45.54 -0.18
N PRO A 391 -6.03 -45.99 -0.48
CA PRO A 391 -7.22 -45.46 0.16
C PRO A 391 -7.40 -46.05 1.55
N ALA A 392 -8.14 -45.32 2.38
CA ALA A 392 -8.44 -45.72 3.73
C ALA A 392 -9.45 -46.89 3.78
N ARG A 393 -9.37 -47.78 4.76
CA ARG A 393 -10.24 -48.94 4.94
C ARG A 393 -11.09 -48.81 6.21
N ALA A 394 -12.34 -49.27 6.15
CA ALA A 394 -13.21 -49.32 7.32
C ALA A 394 -12.53 -50.05 8.50
N GLY A 395 -12.65 -49.48 9.70
CA GLY A 395 -12.05 -49.99 10.93
C GLY A 395 -10.58 -49.66 11.14
N GLU A 396 -9.87 -49.12 10.13
CA GLU A 396 -8.49 -48.67 10.35
C GLU A 396 -8.44 -47.30 11.06
N ILE A 397 -7.28 -46.98 11.64
CA ILE A 397 -7.03 -45.68 12.26
C ILE A 397 -6.23 -44.78 11.30
N LEU A 398 -6.76 -43.58 11.07
CA LEU A 398 -6.09 -42.51 10.33
C LEU A 398 -5.55 -41.47 11.30
N ALA A 399 -4.35 -40.94 11.05
CA ALA A 399 -3.84 -39.76 11.73
C ALA A 399 -4.06 -38.52 10.87
N VAL A 400 -4.88 -37.59 11.38
CA VAL A 400 -5.25 -36.33 10.73
C VAL A 400 -4.50 -35.17 11.38
N TYR A 401 -3.81 -34.36 10.57
CA TYR A 401 -3.05 -33.21 11.06
C TYR A 401 -3.88 -31.92 10.98
N ALA A 402 -3.96 -31.22 12.12
CA ALA A 402 -4.81 -30.04 12.29
C ALA A 402 -4.16 -28.96 13.16
N THR A 403 -4.81 -27.80 13.26
CA THR A 403 -4.47 -26.72 14.20
C THR A 403 -5.74 -26.17 14.85
N GLY A 404 -5.61 -25.55 16.02
CA GLY A 404 -6.70 -24.82 16.67
C GLY A 404 -7.78 -25.68 17.31
N LEU A 405 -7.46 -26.89 17.77
CA LEU A 405 -8.43 -27.77 18.44
C LEU A 405 -8.79 -27.34 19.87
N GLY A 406 -8.09 -26.34 20.43
CA GLY A 406 -8.28 -25.84 21.80
C GLY A 406 -7.19 -26.32 22.77
N PRO A 407 -7.29 -25.98 24.07
CA PRO A 407 -6.24 -26.23 25.05
C PRO A 407 -6.01 -27.72 25.34
N THR A 408 -4.78 -28.07 25.75
CA THR A 408 -4.36 -29.43 26.10
C THR A 408 -4.11 -29.63 27.60
N SER A 409 -3.93 -30.89 27.99
CA SER A 409 -3.41 -31.33 29.28
C SER A 409 -2.28 -32.36 29.06
N PRO A 410 -1.03 -32.08 29.51
CA PRO A 410 -0.57 -30.81 30.08
C PRO A 410 -0.69 -29.63 29.09
N LEU A 411 -0.70 -28.41 29.62
CA LEU A 411 -0.73 -27.20 28.82
C LEU A 411 0.63 -26.99 28.15
N ALA A 412 0.65 -26.78 26.83
CA ALA A 412 1.87 -26.45 26.11
C ALA A 412 2.31 -25.00 26.38
N ALA A 413 3.62 -24.76 26.39
CA ALA A 413 4.17 -23.41 26.47
C ALA A 413 4.18 -22.75 25.08
N THR A 414 3.92 -21.44 25.01
CA THR A 414 3.96 -20.65 23.77
C THR A 414 5.32 -20.76 23.09
N GLY A 415 5.31 -21.17 21.81
CA GLY A 415 6.48 -21.35 20.96
C GLY A 415 7.26 -22.65 21.21
N ALA A 416 6.97 -23.39 22.27
CA ALA A 416 7.66 -24.64 22.59
C ALA A 416 7.04 -25.83 21.86
N SER A 417 7.89 -26.78 21.43
CA SER A 417 7.42 -28.03 20.86
C SER A 417 6.71 -28.88 21.89
N ALA A 418 5.70 -29.63 21.45
CA ALA A 418 5.03 -30.60 22.29
C ALA A 418 5.99 -31.72 22.74
N SER A 419 5.81 -32.19 23.99
CA SER A 419 6.66 -33.20 24.60
C SER A 419 6.54 -34.56 23.89
N THR A 420 7.67 -35.27 23.79
CA THR A 420 7.74 -36.65 23.29
C THR A 420 7.47 -37.71 24.37
N THR A 421 7.47 -37.32 25.65
CA THR A 421 7.32 -38.24 26.79
C THR A 421 6.01 -38.04 27.55
N ALA A 422 5.46 -36.83 27.55
CA ALA A 422 4.19 -36.49 28.18
C ALA A 422 3.24 -35.90 27.14
N LEU A 423 2.40 -36.76 26.54
CA LEU A 423 1.49 -36.37 25.47
C LEU A 423 0.50 -35.29 25.95
N ALA A 424 0.45 -34.18 25.22
CA ALA A 424 -0.47 -33.08 25.49
C ALA A 424 -1.81 -33.35 24.78
N VAL A 425 -2.76 -33.95 25.50
CA VAL A 425 -4.08 -34.37 24.98
C VAL A 425 -5.06 -33.19 25.05
N THR A 426 -5.92 -33.02 24.03
CA THR A 426 -6.95 -31.97 24.04
C THR A 426 -7.89 -32.14 25.23
N ARG A 427 -8.22 -31.05 25.94
CA ARG A 427 -9.16 -31.09 27.07
C ARG A 427 -10.60 -31.41 26.64
N THR A 428 -10.96 -30.97 25.44
CA THR A 428 -12.22 -31.31 24.79
C THR A 428 -11.88 -32.16 23.57
N THR A 429 -12.30 -33.43 23.58
CA THR A 429 -12.13 -34.31 22.43
C THR A 429 -12.99 -33.78 21.27
N PRO A 430 -12.42 -33.49 20.08
CA PRO A 430 -13.20 -33.10 18.92
C PRO A 430 -14.06 -34.27 18.45
N SER A 431 -15.17 -33.97 17.78
CA SER A 431 -15.88 -34.97 16.99
C SER A 431 -15.38 -34.97 15.54
N ALA A 432 -15.57 -36.09 14.86
CA ALA A 432 -15.19 -36.24 13.46
C ALA A 432 -16.33 -36.87 12.66
N THR A 433 -16.41 -36.53 11.38
CA THR A 433 -17.25 -37.23 10.40
C THR A 433 -16.45 -37.57 9.14
N ILE A 434 -16.77 -38.70 8.51
CA ILE A 434 -16.26 -39.09 7.20
C ILE A 434 -17.46 -39.45 6.32
N GLY A 435 -17.63 -38.78 5.18
CA GLY A 435 -18.81 -38.95 4.33
C GLY A 435 -20.12 -38.58 5.04
N GLY A 436 -20.06 -37.70 6.06
CA GLY A 436 -21.19 -37.37 6.93
C GLY A 436 -21.50 -38.40 8.02
N ILE A 437 -20.79 -39.54 8.05
CA ILE A 437 -20.96 -40.58 9.07
C ILE A 437 -20.06 -40.26 10.28
N PRO A 438 -20.57 -40.30 11.52
CA PRO A 438 -19.74 -40.12 12.72
C PRO A 438 -18.57 -41.10 12.76
N ALA A 439 -17.36 -40.56 12.86
CA ALA A 439 -16.11 -41.31 12.90
C ALA A 439 -15.51 -41.28 14.32
N PRO A 440 -15.30 -42.42 14.99
CA PRO A 440 -14.78 -42.43 16.36
C PRO A 440 -13.38 -41.82 16.48
N VAL A 441 -13.22 -40.83 17.35
CA VAL A 441 -11.90 -40.25 17.68
C VAL A 441 -11.25 -41.07 18.78
N ARG A 442 -10.10 -41.69 18.48
CA ARG A 442 -9.33 -42.55 19.41
C ARG A 442 -8.24 -41.79 20.15
N PHE A 443 -7.76 -40.69 19.58
CA PHE A 443 -6.79 -39.78 20.20
C PHE A 443 -6.91 -38.39 19.61
N SER A 444 -6.67 -37.35 20.40
CA SER A 444 -6.53 -35.98 19.95
C SER A 444 -5.59 -35.21 20.86
N GLY A 445 -4.53 -34.63 20.30
CA GLY A 445 -3.52 -33.91 21.06
C GLY A 445 -2.52 -33.20 20.17
N LEU A 446 -1.57 -32.48 20.78
CA LEU A 446 -0.47 -31.90 20.02
C LEU A 446 0.47 -33.00 19.51
N ALA A 447 0.86 -32.89 18.24
CA ALA A 447 1.84 -33.77 17.64
C ALA A 447 3.23 -33.54 18.29
N PRO A 448 3.87 -34.58 18.86
CA PRO A 448 5.18 -34.44 19.51
C PRO A 448 6.23 -33.78 18.61
N SER A 449 7.12 -32.98 19.20
CA SER A 449 8.16 -32.21 18.51
C SER A 449 7.68 -31.04 17.65
N PHE A 450 6.37 -30.85 17.47
CA PHE A 450 5.81 -29.73 16.72
C PHE A 450 5.19 -28.67 17.64
N VAL A 451 5.03 -27.46 17.10
CA VAL A 451 4.42 -26.32 17.78
C VAL A 451 3.07 -26.04 17.14
N GLY A 452 2.00 -26.06 17.92
CA GLY A 452 0.65 -25.74 17.44
C GLY A 452 0.03 -26.73 16.43
N LEU A 453 0.75 -27.79 16.07
CA LEU A 453 0.26 -28.89 15.24
C LEU A 453 -0.41 -29.95 16.13
N TYR A 454 -1.62 -30.34 15.76
CA TYR A 454 -2.39 -31.39 16.40
C TYR A 454 -2.42 -32.63 15.52
N GLN A 455 -2.43 -33.80 16.15
CA GLN A 455 -2.74 -35.07 15.53
C GLN A 455 -4.06 -35.60 16.12
N VAL A 456 -4.98 -36.02 15.26
CA VAL A 456 -6.24 -36.65 15.63
C VAL A 456 -6.28 -38.05 15.01
N ASN A 457 -6.35 -39.07 15.84
CA ASN A 457 -6.52 -40.44 15.38
C ASN A 457 -8.01 -40.76 15.26
N ILE A 458 -8.46 -41.05 14.05
CA ILE A 458 -9.87 -41.27 13.72
C ILE A 458 -10.01 -42.69 13.16
N GLU A 459 -10.96 -43.44 13.68
CA GLU A 459 -11.34 -44.73 13.11
C GLU A 459 -12.29 -44.53 11.95
N VAL A 460 -11.98 -45.12 10.79
CA VAL A 460 -12.85 -45.06 9.61
C VAL A 460 -14.13 -45.83 9.90
N PRO A 461 -15.31 -45.18 9.94
CA PRO A 461 -16.53 -45.87 10.34
C PRO A 461 -16.99 -46.87 9.25
N PRO A 462 -17.71 -47.94 9.63
CA PRO A 462 -18.35 -48.80 8.65
C PRO A 462 -19.44 -48.03 7.90
N GLY A 463 -19.68 -48.41 6.64
CA GLY A 463 -20.76 -47.85 5.82
C GLY A 463 -20.41 -46.53 5.10
N VAL A 464 -19.16 -46.07 5.19
CA VAL A 464 -18.66 -44.95 4.38
C VAL A 464 -18.55 -45.38 2.93
N SER A 465 -19.09 -44.58 2.01
CA SER A 465 -18.97 -44.82 0.58
C SER A 465 -17.51 -44.81 0.11
N SER A 466 -17.18 -45.65 -0.87
CA SER A 466 -15.87 -45.65 -1.51
C SER A 466 -15.60 -44.36 -2.28
N GLY A 467 -14.33 -44.03 -2.51
CA GLY A 467 -13.88 -42.83 -3.24
C GLY A 467 -13.52 -41.67 -2.32
N GLU A 468 -13.47 -40.46 -2.86
CA GLU A 468 -13.16 -39.25 -2.08
C GLU A 468 -14.35 -38.86 -1.19
N GLN A 469 -14.17 -38.93 0.12
CA GLN A 469 -15.17 -38.61 1.12
C GLN A 469 -14.80 -37.35 1.88
N THR A 470 -15.79 -36.52 2.20
CA THR A 470 -15.58 -35.33 3.03
C THR A 470 -15.25 -35.74 4.46
N LEU A 471 -14.16 -35.21 4.99
CA LEU A 471 -13.78 -35.31 6.40
C LEU A 471 -13.91 -33.94 7.07
N LEU A 472 -14.55 -33.91 8.24
CA LEU A 472 -14.73 -32.71 9.06
C LEU A 472 -14.33 -33.00 10.51
N LEU A 473 -13.66 -32.04 11.15
CA LEU A 473 -13.47 -32.02 12.60
C LEU A 473 -14.32 -30.91 13.21
N THR A 474 -14.94 -31.18 14.35
CA THR A 474 -15.67 -30.17 15.13
C THR A 474 -15.14 -30.15 16.55
N SER A 475 -14.66 -28.98 17.01
CA SER A 475 -14.20 -28.77 18.39
C SER A 475 -14.91 -27.57 18.99
N SER A 476 -15.42 -27.71 20.22
CA SER A 476 -16.18 -26.67 20.93
C SER A 476 -17.29 -26.02 20.08
N GLY A 477 -17.99 -26.82 19.27
CA GLY A 477 -19.07 -26.35 18.40
C GLY A 477 -18.63 -25.65 17.11
N VAL A 478 -17.33 -25.51 16.86
CA VAL A 478 -16.78 -24.92 15.64
C VAL A 478 -16.27 -26.03 14.71
N ALA A 479 -16.71 -26.01 13.46
CA ALA A 479 -16.28 -26.95 12.43
C ALA A 479 -14.99 -26.49 11.73
N SER A 480 -14.18 -27.44 11.25
CA SER A 480 -13.01 -27.18 10.42
C SER A 480 -13.38 -26.80 8.99
N ASN A 481 -12.39 -26.48 8.16
CA ASN A 481 -12.57 -26.61 6.72
C ASN A 481 -12.90 -28.08 6.38
N PRO A 482 -13.81 -28.31 5.41
CA PRO A 482 -13.99 -29.63 4.84
C PRO A 482 -12.76 -29.99 4.00
N VAL A 483 -12.23 -31.20 4.21
CA VAL A 483 -11.17 -31.78 3.39
C VAL A 483 -11.66 -33.10 2.82
N THR A 484 -10.95 -33.66 1.84
CA THR A 484 -11.26 -35.01 1.32
C THR A 484 -10.30 -36.06 1.84
N VAL A 485 -10.79 -37.29 1.95
CA VAL A 485 -10.04 -38.50 2.26
C VAL A 485 -10.51 -39.63 1.33
N ALA A 486 -9.58 -40.34 0.70
CA ALA A 486 -9.91 -41.48 -0.14
C ALA A 486 -10.28 -42.70 0.72
N VAL A 487 -11.38 -43.37 0.40
CA VAL A 487 -11.87 -44.57 1.10
C VAL A 487 -12.04 -45.73 0.11
N ALA A 488 -11.64 -46.93 0.52
CA ALA A 488 -11.69 -48.14 -0.28
C ALA A 488 -13.15 -48.63 -0.47
N PRO A 489 -13.41 -49.46 -1.49
CA PRO A 489 -14.67 -50.20 -1.66
C PRO A 489 -15.12 -51.00 -0.43
#